data_AF-A0A941NHD3-F1
#
_entry.id   AF-A0A941NHD3-F1
#
_cell.length_a   1.000
_cell.length_b   1.000
_cell.length_c   1.000
_cell.angle_alpha   90.00
_cell.angle_beta   90.00
_cell.angle_gamma   90.00
#
_symmetry.space_group_name_H-M   'P 1'
#
loop_
_entity.id
_entity.type
_entity.pdbx_description
1 polymer ?
#
loop_
_entity_poly.entity_id
_entity_poly.type
_entity_poly.pdbx_seq_one_letter_code
_entity_poly.pdbx_strand_id
1 'polypeptide(L)'
;MVLRPSQHRDTFARENLPPEDQWPVFEFSLPQLHIPDPFNCGAWLLDDALDDQASQKPAIFQGDTVWSYAELAAQTNRLCHVLTED
;
A
#
# COMPACT_ATOMS: atom_id res chain seq x y z
N MET A 1 0.90 -3.41 22.89
CA MET A 1 1.47 -2.73 21.71
C MET A 1 0.58 -1.55 21.36
N VAL A 2 1.11 -0.36 21.03
CA VAL A 2 0.24 0.78 20.67
C VAL A 2 -0.13 0.67 19.18
N LEU A 3 -1.42 0.44 18.90
CA LEU A 3 -1.92 0.44 17.52
C LEU A 3 -1.96 1.87 16.96
N ARG A 4 -1.21 2.12 15.90
CA ARG A 4 -1.25 3.39 15.13
C ARG A 4 -2.65 3.65 14.55
N PRO A 5 -3.08 4.91 14.37
CA PRO A 5 -4.36 5.22 13.73
C PRO A 5 -4.46 4.57 12.35
N SER A 6 -5.62 3.96 12.04
CA SER A 6 -5.90 3.47 10.69
C SER A 6 -6.34 4.66 9.82
N GLN A 7 -5.83 4.72 8.58
CA GLN A 7 -6.32 5.67 7.57
C GLN A 7 -7.57 5.16 6.83
N HIS A 8 -7.94 3.89 7.04
CA HIS A 8 -9.20 3.37 6.53
C HIS A 8 -10.37 3.95 7.32
N ARG A 9 -11.39 4.43 6.59
CA ARG A 9 -12.66 4.88 7.17
C ARG A 9 -13.43 3.74 7.83
N ASP A 10 -13.29 2.53 7.30
CA ASP A 10 -13.83 1.31 7.89
C ASP A 10 -12.99 0.89 9.10
N THR A 11 -13.63 0.81 10.26
CA THR A 11 -13.02 0.45 11.54
C THR A 11 -13.21 -1.02 11.91
N PHE A 12 -13.96 -1.81 11.12
CA PHE A 12 -14.37 -3.16 11.46
C PHE A 12 -13.21 -4.06 11.90
N ALA A 13 -12.16 -4.17 11.08
CA ALA A 13 -11.02 -5.05 11.41
C ALA A 13 -10.28 -4.59 12.67
N ARG A 14 -10.17 -3.27 12.90
CA ARG A 14 -9.49 -2.70 14.07
C ARG A 14 -10.28 -2.93 15.35
N GLU A 15 -11.60 -2.77 15.29
CA GLU A 15 -12.50 -2.93 16.43
C GLU A 15 -12.70 -4.40 16.83
N ASN A 16 -12.48 -5.33 15.89
CA ASN A 16 -12.67 -6.77 16.09
C ASN A 16 -11.34 -7.53 16.28
N LEU A 17 -10.25 -6.84 16.65
CA LEU A 17 -9.02 -7.52 17.05
C LEU A 17 -9.26 -8.36 18.30
N PRO A 18 -8.59 -9.51 18.44
CA PRO A 18 -8.68 -10.30 19.66
C PRO A 18 -8.19 -9.47 20.87
N PRO A 19 -8.48 -9.91 22.11
CA PRO A 19 -7.86 -9.36 23.30
C PRO A 19 -6.33 -9.32 23.18
N GLU A 20 -5.67 -8.29 23.74
CA GLU A 20 -4.22 -8.06 23.58
C GLU A 20 -3.37 -9.25 24.06
N ASP A 21 -3.82 -10.00 25.05
CA ASP A 21 -3.16 -11.20 25.57
C ASP A 21 -3.14 -12.38 24.60
N GLN A 22 -3.96 -12.33 23.54
CA GLN A 22 -4.01 -13.32 22.47
C GLN A 22 -3.24 -12.88 21.22
N TRP A 23 -2.63 -11.69 21.25
CA TRP A 23 -1.88 -11.19 20.10
C TRP A 23 -0.56 -11.95 19.94
N PRO A 24 -0.10 -12.14 18.69
CA PRO A 24 1.25 -12.63 18.48
C PRO A 24 2.27 -11.62 19.01
N VAL A 25 3.48 -12.12 19.29
CA VAL A 25 4.62 -11.25 19.54
C VAL A 25 5.01 -10.59 18.22
N PHE A 26 4.90 -9.27 18.16
CA PHE A 26 5.32 -8.48 17.01
C PHE A 26 6.79 -8.11 17.15
N GLU A 27 7.65 -8.71 16.32
CA GLU A 27 9.07 -8.44 16.31
C GLU A 27 9.46 -7.59 15.10
N PHE A 28 9.82 -6.32 15.35
CA PHE A 28 10.29 -5.36 14.35
C PHE A 28 11.76 -5.01 14.55
N SER A 29 12.59 -6.01 14.89
CA SER A 29 14.02 -5.80 15.20
C SER A 29 14.88 -5.46 13.97
N LEU A 30 14.36 -5.72 12.77
CA LEU A 30 15.04 -5.41 11.52
C LEU A 30 14.86 -3.91 11.16
N PRO A 31 15.93 -3.18 10.81
CA PRO A 31 15.85 -1.77 10.44
C PRO A 31 14.86 -1.49 9.30
N GLN A 32 14.67 -2.43 8.37
CA GLN A 32 13.76 -2.31 7.23
C GLN A 32 12.28 -2.31 7.64
N LEU A 33 11.96 -2.76 8.86
CA LEU A 33 10.60 -2.80 9.39
C LEU A 33 10.21 -1.50 10.11
N HIS A 34 11.13 -0.54 10.22
CA HIS A 34 10.84 0.80 10.74
C HIS A 34 10.19 1.68 9.67
N ILE A 35 8.94 1.34 9.32
CA ILE A 35 8.16 2.05 8.32
C ILE A 35 7.65 3.38 8.92
N PRO A 36 7.79 4.51 8.19
CA PRO A 36 7.32 5.83 8.63
C PRO A 36 5.80 5.86 8.85
N ASP A 37 5.31 6.88 9.55
CA ASP A 37 3.89 7.11 9.81
C ASP A 37 3.54 8.57 9.45
N PRO A 38 2.50 8.84 8.63
CA PRO A 38 1.64 7.88 7.93
C PRO A 38 2.34 7.19 6.76
N PHE A 39 1.92 5.96 6.47
CA PHE A 39 2.44 5.18 5.35
C PHE A 39 1.32 4.87 4.35
N ASN A 40 1.58 5.16 3.08
CA ASN A 40 0.78 4.70 1.95
C ASN A 40 1.67 3.86 1.06
N CYS A 41 1.40 2.55 0.97
CA CYS A 41 2.18 1.65 0.13
C CYS A 41 2.06 1.98 -1.36
N GLY A 42 0.93 2.52 -1.81
CA GLY A 42 0.73 2.93 -3.20
C GLY A 42 1.66 4.07 -3.60
N ALA A 43 1.77 5.10 -2.74
CA ALA A 43 2.70 6.21 -2.99
C ALA A 43 4.15 5.71 -3.07
N TRP A 44 4.57 4.90 -2.09
CA TRP A 44 5.94 4.40 -2.03
C TRP A 44 6.30 3.40 -3.15
N LEU A 45 5.37 2.53 -3.56
CA LEU A 45 5.63 1.51 -4.58
C LEU A 45 5.43 2.00 -6.00
N LEU A 46 4.51 2.95 -6.21
CA LEU A 46 4.04 3.32 -7.54
C LEU A 46 4.38 4.76 -7.87
N ASP A 47 4.04 5.73 -7.02
CA ASP A 47 4.27 7.15 -7.30
C ASP A 47 5.78 7.47 -7.28
N ASP A 48 6.52 7.01 -6.28
CA ASP A 48 7.98 7.20 -6.19
C ASP A 48 8.71 6.57 -7.40
N ALA A 49 8.16 5.51 -7.99
CA ALA A 49 8.73 4.85 -9.17
C ALA A 49 8.55 5.66 -10.47
N LEU A 50 7.67 6.67 -10.47
CA LEU A 50 7.42 7.52 -11.65
C LEU A 50 8.48 8.62 -11.82
N ASP A 51 9.10 9.06 -10.73
CA ASP A 51 10.12 10.12 -10.73
C ASP A 51 11.48 9.63 -11.29
N ASP A 52 11.64 8.32 -11.42
CA ASP A 52 12.85 7.68 -11.93
C ASP A 52 12.69 7.15 -13.38
N GLN A 53 13.81 6.70 -13.95
CA GLN A 53 13.82 5.90 -15.20
C GLN A 53 13.02 4.58 -15.09
N ALA A 54 12.48 4.26 -13.91
CA ALA A 54 11.64 3.10 -13.67
C ALA A 54 10.23 3.21 -14.27
N SER A 55 9.74 4.42 -14.58
CA SER A 55 8.37 4.62 -15.09
C SER A 55 8.05 3.78 -16.34
N GLN A 56 9.02 3.59 -17.24
CA GLN A 56 8.87 2.79 -18.47
C GLN A 56 9.24 1.31 -18.29
N LYS A 57 9.75 0.91 -17.11
CA LYS A 57 10.09 -0.49 -16.86
C LYS A 57 8.81 -1.32 -16.70
N PRO A 58 8.82 -2.60 -17.12
CA PRO A 58 7.74 -3.54 -16.84
C PRO A 58 7.43 -3.63 -15.34
N ALA A 59 6.17 -3.40 -14.97
CA ALA A 59 5.64 -3.57 -13.62
C ALA A 59 4.83 -4.86 -13.48
N ILE A 60 3.94 -5.15 -14.45
CA ILE A 60 3.07 -6.33 -14.42
C ILE A 60 3.12 -7.03 -15.78
N PHE A 61 3.28 -8.35 -15.74
CA PHE A 61 3.14 -9.24 -16.89
C PHE A 61 1.80 -9.95 -16.79
N GLN A 62 0.88 -9.65 -17.71
CA GLN A 62 -0.46 -10.24 -17.81
C GLN A 62 -0.60 -10.95 -19.16
N GLY A 63 -0.20 -12.21 -19.22
CA GLY A 63 -0.16 -12.96 -20.47
C GLY A 63 0.74 -12.26 -21.49
N ASP A 64 0.19 -11.94 -22.66
CA ASP A 64 0.91 -11.22 -23.72
C ASP A 64 0.96 -9.70 -23.51
N THR A 65 0.30 -9.20 -22.47
CA THR A 65 0.29 -7.78 -22.13
C THR A 65 1.30 -7.49 -21.03
N VAL A 66 2.11 -6.47 -21.23
CA VAL A 66 3.04 -5.96 -20.20
C VAL A 66 2.65 -4.53 -19.90
N TRP A 67 2.40 -4.24 -18.62
CA TRP A 67 2.19 -2.87 -18.17
C TRP A 67 3.48 -2.33 -17.59
N SER A 68 3.86 -1.14 -18.02
CA SER A 68 4.87 -0.32 -17.37
C SER A 68 4.37 0.23 -16.02
N TYR A 69 5.28 0.72 -15.17
CA TYR A 69 4.90 1.43 -13.94
C TYR A 69 4.01 2.64 -14.23
N ALA A 70 4.28 3.38 -15.31
CA ALA A 70 3.45 4.52 -15.73
C ALA A 70 2.02 4.11 -16.10
N GLU A 71 1.86 3.01 -16.84
CA GLU A 71 0.53 2.50 -17.22
C GLU A 71 -0.23 1.97 -16.01
N LEU A 72 0.45 1.23 -15.12
CA LEU A 72 -0.16 0.75 -13.89
C LEU A 72 -0.61 1.91 -12.99
N ALA A 73 0.19 2.96 -12.85
CA ALA A 73 -0.16 4.16 -12.11
C ALA A 73 -1.40 4.84 -12.70
N ALA A 74 -1.44 5.02 -14.02
CA ALA A 74 -2.59 5.62 -14.69
C ALA A 74 -3.88 4.80 -14.50
N GLN A 75 -3.82 3.47 -14.60
CA GLN A 75 -5.00 2.62 -14.38
C GLN A 75 -5.45 2.62 -12.92
N THR A 76 -4.50 2.54 -11.98
CA THR A 76 -4.78 2.60 -10.53
C THR A 76 -5.47 3.90 -10.17
N ASN A 77 -4.93 5.05 -10.61
CA ASN A 77 -5.51 6.36 -10.31
C ASN A 77 -6.93 6.51 -10.89
N ARG A 78 -7.17 6.00 -12.11
CA ARG A 78 -8.51 6.00 -12.69
C ARG A 78 -9.50 5.19 -11.85
N LEU A 79 -9.12 4.00 -11.41
CA LEU A 79 -9.97 3.17 -10.55
C LEU A 79 -10.22 3.83 -9.19
N CYS A 80 -9.18 4.39 -8.58
CA CYS A 80 -9.28 5.09 -7.31
C CYS A 80 -10.27 6.26 -7.39
N HIS A 81 -10.22 7.09 -8.44
CA HIS A 81 -11.18 8.18 -8.63
C HIS A 81 -12.63 7.67 -8.67
N VAL A 82 -12.91 6.60 -9.43
CA VAL A 82 -14.26 5.99 -9.45
C VAL A 82 -14.67 5.53 -8.05
N LEU A 83 -13.77 4.90 -7.29
CA LEU A 83 -14.10 4.41 -5.94
C LEU A 83 -14.26 5.51 -4.88
N THR A 84 -13.75 6.72 -5.14
CA THR A 84 -13.78 7.82 -4.17
C THR A 84 -14.74 8.94 -4.52
N GLU A 85 -15.00 9.16 -5.81
CA GLU A 85 -15.79 10.30 -6.31
C GLU A 85 -17.19 9.89 -6.82
N ASP A 86 -17.40 8.63 -7.18
CA ASP A 86 -18.72 8.07 -7.57
C ASP A 86 -19.32 7.21 -6.44
#